data_AF-A0A151EMK2-F1
#
_entry.id   AF-A0A151EMK2-F1
#
_cell.length_a   1.000
_cell.length_b   1.000
_cell.length_c   1.000
_cell.angle_alpha   90.00
_cell.angle_beta   90.00
_cell.angle_gamma   90.00
#
_symmetry.space_group_name_H-M   'P 1'
#
loop_
_entity.id
_entity.type
_entity.pdbx_description
1 polymer ?
#
loop_
_entity_poly.entity_id
_entity_poly.type
_entity_poly.pdbx_seq_one_letter_code
_entity_poly.pdbx_strand_id
1 'polypeptide(L)'
;MRVYNWKKHNKIKEKEFEILIKEANRIVNDSKEPWDKKQYGRPPYSSKPMVLICLLKVYFGMPYRDIESLIRGNKTFQEMLGLKKIPDHNTIQRAMAKIPMEYLEDLNQKLTFSFKKRDITLPLMQQVSV
;
A
#
# COMPACT_ATOMS: atom_id res chain seq x y z
N MET A 1 -29.10 23.76 1.93
CA MET A 1 -27.79 23.11 2.21
C MET A 1 -27.95 21.60 2.10
N ARG A 2 -27.25 20.92 1.17
CA ARG A 2 -27.19 19.44 1.15
C ARG A 2 -26.39 18.99 2.38
N VAL A 3 -27.02 18.27 3.30
CA VAL A 3 -26.32 17.62 4.41
C VAL A 3 -25.44 16.52 3.80
N TYR A 4 -24.13 16.77 3.75
CA TYR A 4 -23.17 15.81 3.22
C TYR A 4 -23.20 14.54 4.07
N ASN A 5 -23.66 13.42 3.48
CA ASN A 5 -23.80 12.17 4.21
C ASN A 5 -22.43 11.48 4.35
N TRP A 6 -21.70 11.89 5.39
CA TRP A 6 -20.36 11.39 5.73
C TRP A 6 -20.30 9.86 5.88
N LYS A 7 -21.38 9.21 6.33
CA LYS A 7 -21.46 7.74 6.46
C LYS A 7 -21.42 7.04 5.10
N LYS A 8 -22.12 7.60 4.10
CA LYS A 8 -22.12 7.07 2.72
C LYS A 8 -20.78 7.33 2.04
N HIS A 9 -20.15 8.48 2.30
CA HIS A 9 -18.81 8.83 1.79
C HIS A 9 -17.72 7.90 2.32
N ASN A 10 -17.71 7.62 3.63
CA ASN A 10 -16.74 6.69 4.21
C ASN A 10 -16.88 5.28 3.64
N LYS A 11 -18.10 4.79 3.44
CA LYS A 11 -18.34 3.44 2.91
C LYS A 11 -17.87 3.27 1.46
N ILE A 12 -17.92 4.32 0.66
CA ILE A 12 -17.38 4.32 -0.71
C ILE A 12 -15.84 4.31 -0.66
N LYS A 13 -15.24 5.18 0.17
CA LYS A 13 -13.78 5.23 0.39
C LYS A 13 -13.21 3.93 0.94
N GLU A 14 -13.91 3.28 1.86
CA GLU A 14 -13.53 1.97 2.42
C GLU A 14 -13.51 0.89 1.33
N LYS A 15 -14.54 0.83 0.47
CA LYS A 15 -14.59 -0.13 -0.64
C LYS A 15 -13.50 0.13 -1.69
N GLU A 16 -13.29 1.39 -2.06
CA GLU A 16 -12.23 1.78 -2.99
C GLU A 16 -10.85 1.39 -2.44
N PHE A 17 -10.65 1.63 -1.15
CA PHE A 17 -9.44 1.26 -0.46
C PHE A 17 -9.22 -0.26 -0.41
N GLU A 18 -10.26 -1.04 -0.10
CA GLU A 18 -10.21 -2.50 -0.16
C GLU A 18 -9.84 -3.01 -1.56
N ILE A 19 -10.44 -2.44 -2.61
CA ILE A 19 -10.12 -2.78 -4.00
C ILE A 19 -8.68 -2.42 -4.32
N LEU A 20 -8.24 -1.21 -3.94
CA LEU A 20 -6.87 -0.74 -4.16
C LEU A 20 -5.85 -1.68 -3.50
N ILE A 21 -6.07 -2.05 -2.25
CA ILE A 21 -5.15 -2.91 -1.51
C ILE A 21 -5.16 -4.34 -2.05
N LYS A 22 -6.32 -4.87 -2.41
CA LYS A 22 -6.40 -6.19 -3.03
C LYS A 22 -5.65 -6.24 -4.36
N GLU A 23 -5.79 -5.21 -5.19
CA GLU A 23 -5.09 -5.11 -6.47
C GLU A 23 -3.59 -4.86 -6.31
N ALA A 24 -3.21 -3.96 -5.40
CA ALA A 24 -1.80 -3.74 -5.07
C ALA A 24 -1.15 -5.02 -4.56
N ASN A 25 -1.82 -5.76 -3.67
CA ASN A 25 -1.32 -7.02 -3.15
C ASN A 25 -1.15 -8.06 -4.28
N ARG A 26 -2.13 -8.19 -5.17
CA ARG A 26 -2.02 -9.06 -6.35
C ARG A 26 -0.82 -8.69 -7.23
N ILE A 27 -0.71 -7.44 -7.64
CA ILE A 27 0.34 -6.97 -8.55
C ILE A 27 1.72 -7.08 -7.90
N VAL A 28 1.86 -6.70 -6.63
CA VAL A 28 3.12 -6.83 -5.90
C VAL A 28 3.50 -8.31 -5.74
N ASN A 29 2.54 -9.20 -5.50
CA ASN A 29 2.80 -10.64 -5.44
C ASN A 29 3.19 -11.25 -6.79
N ASP A 30 2.66 -10.73 -7.89
CA ASP A 30 3.02 -11.18 -9.24
C ASP A 30 4.32 -10.52 -9.76
N SER A 31 4.79 -9.45 -9.10
CA SER A 31 6.01 -8.74 -9.49
C SER A 31 7.29 -9.45 -9.04
N LYS A 32 8.40 -9.11 -9.72
CA LYS A 32 9.76 -9.48 -9.29
C LYS A 32 10.05 -8.90 -7.91
N GLU A 33 11.01 -9.49 -7.20
CA GLU A 33 11.44 -8.91 -5.93
C GLU A 33 12.09 -7.52 -6.18
N PRO A 34 11.73 -6.49 -5.39
CA PRO A 34 12.25 -5.13 -5.56
C PRO A 34 13.74 -4.99 -5.21
N TRP A 35 14.26 -5.85 -4.34
CA TRP A 35 15.68 -5.87 -3.97
C TRP A 35 16.10 -7.29 -3.57
N ASP A 36 17.41 -7.54 -3.63
CA ASP A 36 17.98 -8.85 -3.31
C ASP A 36 17.80 -9.23 -1.85
N LYS A 37 17.53 -10.52 -1.63
CA LYS A 37 17.43 -11.07 -0.28
C LYS A 37 18.83 -11.11 0.34
N LYS A 38 18.92 -10.59 1.57
CA LYS A 38 20.15 -10.69 2.34
C LYS A 38 20.44 -12.16 2.65
N GLN A 39 21.65 -12.63 2.31
CA GLN A 39 22.07 -14.02 2.51
C GLN A 39 22.54 -14.31 3.95
N TYR A 40 22.99 -13.31 4.70
CA TYR A 40 23.60 -13.49 6.03
C TYR A 40 22.98 -12.61 7.13
N GLY A 41 22.95 -13.17 8.36
CA GLY A 41 22.46 -12.50 9.57
C GLY A 41 20.97 -12.75 9.84
N ARG A 42 20.33 -11.86 10.61
CA ARG A 42 18.90 -11.96 10.93
C ARG A 42 18.07 -11.99 9.64
N PRO A 43 17.13 -12.93 9.48
CA PRO A 43 16.25 -12.98 8.31
C PRO A 43 15.55 -11.63 8.11
N PRO A 44 15.69 -11.00 6.92
CA PRO A 44 15.01 -9.75 6.64
C PRO A 44 13.50 -9.98 6.49
N TYR A 45 12.73 -8.90 6.64
CA TYR A 45 11.32 -8.91 6.24
C TYR A 45 11.20 -9.21 4.75
N SER A 46 10.17 -9.95 4.37
CA SER A 46 9.82 -10.17 2.96
C SER A 46 9.60 -8.82 2.27
N SER A 47 10.21 -8.66 1.10
CA SER A 47 10.21 -7.42 0.32
C SER A 47 8.81 -6.98 -0.10
N LYS A 48 7.98 -7.91 -0.55
CA LYS A 48 6.61 -7.65 -1.03
C LYS A 48 5.70 -7.00 0.03
N PRO A 49 5.54 -7.57 1.26
CA PRO A 49 4.84 -6.88 2.34
C PRO A 49 5.42 -5.50 2.67
N MET A 50 6.74 -5.33 2.63
CA MET A 50 7.37 -4.03 2.89
C MET A 50 7.01 -2.99 1.82
N VAL A 51 6.94 -3.38 0.55
CA VAL A 51 6.45 -2.52 -0.55
C VAL A 51 5.01 -2.09 -0.27
N LEU A 52 4.12 -3.03 0.07
CA LEU A 52 2.72 -2.72 0.35
C LEU A 52 2.56 -1.75 1.52
N ILE A 53 3.35 -1.90 2.59
CA ILE A 53 3.38 -0.95 3.70
C ILE A 53 3.84 0.44 3.24
N CYS A 54 4.86 0.51 2.39
CA CYS A 54 5.34 1.79 1.85
C CYS A 54 4.27 2.46 0.98
N LEU A 55 3.57 1.70 0.14
CA LEU A 55 2.45 2.21 -0.66
C LEU A 55 1.31 2.72 0.22
N LEU A 56 0.94 1.97 1.26
CA LEU A 56 -0.06 2.40 2.25
C LEU A 56 0.33 3.71 2.94
N LYS A 57 1.59 3.81 3.36
CA LYS A 57 2.16 5.01 3.99
C LYS A 57 2.06 6.23 3.07
N VAL A 58 2.32 6.06 1.77
CA VAL A 58 2.18 7.13 0.76
C VAL A 58 0.71 7.46 0.53
N TYR A 59 -0.15 6.45 0.37
CA TYR A 59 -1.57 6.62 0.11
C TYR A 59 -2.29 7.40 1.21
N PHE A 60 -1.99 7.09 2.47
CA PHE A 60 -2.55 7.81 3.62
C PHE A 60 -1.82 9.11 3.96
N GLY A 61 -0.70 9.43 3.31
CA GLY A 61 0.14 10.58 3.66
C GLY A 61 0.69 10.53 5.08
N MET A 62 0.81 9.34 5.67
CA MET A 62 1.19 9.18 7.09
C MET A 62 2.72 9.23 7.30
N PRO A 63 3.18 9.66 8.48
CA PRO A 63 4.56 9.45 8.91
C PRO A 63 4.81 7.98 9.29
N TYR A 64 6.09 7.58 9.37
CA TYR A 64 6.46 6.18 9.60
C TYR A 64 5.97 5.60 10.93
N ARG A 65 5.86 6.41 11.99
CA ARG A 65 5.36 5.97 13.30
C ARG A 65 3.85 5.73 13.31
N ASP A 66 3.10 6.49 12.52
CA ASP A 66 1.65 6.38 12.46
C ASP A 66 1.23 5.17 11.65
N ILE A 67 1.93 4.88 10.53
CA ILE A 67 1.69 3.65 9.79
C ILE A 67 2.09 2.41 10.60
N GLU A 68 3.18 2.48 11.38
CA GLU A 68 3.53 1.41 12.34
C GLU A 68 2.40 1.19 13.34
N SER A 69 1.89 2.27 13.94
CA SER A 69 0.81 2.23 14.93
C SER A 69 -0.50 1.69 14.33
N LEU A 70 -0.83 2.10 13.09
CA LEU A 70 -2.00 1.63 12.35
C LEU A 70 -1.94 0.12 12.12
N ILE A 71 -0.81 -0.39 11.61
CA ILE A 71 -0.63 -1.82 11.36
C ILE A 71 -0.68 -2.59 12.69
N ARG A 72 -0.06 -2.07 13.74
CA ARG A 72 -0.05 -2.69 15.07
C ARG A 72 -1.46 -2.78 15.68
N GLY A 73 -2.28 -1.75 15.51
CA GLY A 73 -3.63 -1.67 16.06
C GLY A 73 -4.70 -2.41 15.25
N ASN A 74 -4.40 -2.86 14.03
CA ASN A 74 -5.40 -3.41 13.11
C ASN A 74 -4.98 -4.78 12.56
N LYS A 75 -5.62 -5.84 13.07
CA LYS A 75 -5.36 -7.23 12.65
C LYS A 75 -5.70 -7.47 11.18
N THR A 76 -6.76 -6.84 10.66
CA THR A 76 -7.15 -6.96 9.25
C THR A 76 -6.03 -6.48 8.33
N PHE A 77 -5.34 -5.39 8.68
CA PHE A 77 -4.16 -4.95 7.93
C PHE A 77 -3.01 -5.94 8.00
N GLN A 78 -2.75 -6.55 9.16
CA GLN A 78 -1.69 -7.55 9.30
C GLN A 78 -1.95 -8.79 8.44
N GLU A 79 -3.20 -9.27 8.42
CA GLU A 79 -3.64 -10.41 7.61
C GLU A 79 -3.58 -10.08 6.11
N MET A 80 -4.12 -8.92 5.69
CA MET A 80 -4.09 -8.49 4.29
C MET A 80 -2.65 -8.35 3.77
N LEU A 81 -1.72 -7.86 4.60
CA LEU A 81 -0.32 -7.69 4.24
C LEU A 81 0.52 -8.97 4.39
N GLY A 82 -0.06 -10.05 4.91
CA GLY A 82 0.65 -11.31 5.14
C GLY A 82 1.81 -11.19 6.13
N LEU A 83 1.70 -10.30 7.13
CA LEU A 83 2.78 -10.00 8.06
C LEU A 83 2.88 -11.06 9.17
N LYS A 84 3.99 -11.82 9.18
CA LYS A 84 4.34 -12.71 10.31
C LYS A 84 4.81 -11.94 11.55
N LYS A 85 5.36 -10.74 11.33
CA LYS A 85 5.84 -9.84 12.37
C LYS A 85 5.61 -8.40 11.89
N ILE A 86 5.28 -7.51 12.81
CA ILE A 86 5.09 -6.09 12.52
C ILE A 86 6.47 -5.41 12.46
N PRO A 87 6.83 -4.76 11.33
CA PRO A 87 8.05 -3.98 11.24
C PRO A 87 7.93 -2.68 12.04
N ASP A 88 9.03 -2.24 12.65
CA ASP A 88 9.11 -0.92 13.26
C ASP A 88 9.25 0.19 12.19
N HIS A 89 8.98 1.44 12.57
CA HIS A 89 9.05 2.61 11.69
C HIS A 89 10.42 2.76 11.00
N ASN A 90 11.52 2.47 11.68
CA ASN A 90 12.87 2.53 11.10
C ASN A 90 13.06 1.45 10.01
N THR A 91 12.46 0.29 10.20
CA THR A 91 12.47 -0.80 9.23
C THR A 91 11.64 -0.45 8.00
N ILE A 92 10.49 0.20 8.18
CA ILE A 92 9.67 0.74 7.08
C ILE A 92 10.45 1.80 6.30
N GLN A 93 11.06 2.77 6.98
CA GLN A 93 11.88 3.80 6.35
C GLN A 93 13.05 3.21 5.55
N ARG A 94 13.78 2.25 6.13
CA ARG A 94 14.88 1.55 5.43
C ARG A 94 14.41 0.76 4.22
N ALA A 95 13.23 0.14 4.29
CA ALA A 95 12.68 -0.55 3.13
C ALA A 95 12.28 0.43 2.03
N MET A 96 11.69 1.57 2.38
CA MET A 96 11.33 2.61 1.41
C MET A 96 12.54 3.11 0.63
N ALA A 97 13.67 3.32 1.30
CA ALA A 97 14.93 3.71 0.67
C ALA A 97 15.56 2.63 -0.22
N LYS A 98 15.13 1.37 -0.09
CA LYS A 98 15.63 0.23 -0.90
C LYS A 98 14.80 -0.02 -2.15
N ILE A 99 13.58 0.52 -2.25
CA ILE A 99 12.75 0.30 -3.42
C ILE A 99 13.35 1.06 -4.61
N PRO A 100 13.74 0.38 -5.71
CA PRO A 100 14.22 1.06 -6.91
C PRO A 100 13.11 1.88 -7.57
N MET A 101 13.45 3.02 -8.16
CA MET A 101 12.48 3.85 -8.89
C MET A 101 11.83 3.08 -10.04
N GLU A 102 12.63 2.35 -10.82
CA GLU A 102 12.16 1.51 -11.94
C GLU A 102 11.09 0.49 -11.51
N TYR A 103 11.21 -0.04 -10.29
CA TYR A 103 10.22 -0.96 -9.73
C TYR A 103 8.91 -0.23 -9.41
N LEU A 104 8.97 0.99 -8.89
CA LEU A 104 7.78 1.82 -8.65
C LEU A 104 7.08 2.22 -9.95
N GLU A 105 7.85 2.54 -10.99
CA GLU A 105 7.31 2.87 -12.32
C GLU A 105 6.56 1.67 -12.93
N ASP A 106 7.17 0.48 -12.91
CA ASP A 106 6.54 -0.76 -13.37
C ASP A 106 5.26 -1.09 -12.57
N LEU A 107 5.31 -0.96 -11.23
CA LEU A 107 4.14 -1.14 -10.38
C LEU A 107 3.03 -0.14 -10.72
N ASN A 108 3.38 1.13 -10.90
CA ASN A 108 2.41 2.18 -11.22
C ASN A 108 1.74 1.94 -12.58
N GLN A 109 2.52 1.51 -13.58
CA GLN A 109 2.00 1.14 -14.89
C GLN A 109 1.03 -0.04 -14.80
N LYS A 110 1.39 -1.09 -14.05
CA LYS A 110 0.54 -2.27 -13.83
C LYS A 110 -0.74 -1.94 -13.07
N LEU A 111 -0.65 -1.12 -12.02
CA LEU A 111 -1.81 -0.65 -11.26
C LEU A 111 -2.74 0.15 -12.16
N THR A 112 -2.21 1.15 -12.86
CA THR A 112 -2.98 1.99 -13.80
C THR A 112 -3.67 1.14 -14.86
N PHE A 113 -2.97 0.17 -15.45
CA PHE A 113 -3.56 -0.72 -16.44
C PHE A 113 -4.66 -1.62 -15.84
N SER A 114 -4.46 -2.14 -14.64
CA SER A 114 -5.47 -2.95 -13.94
C SER A 114 -6.76 -2.16 -13.69
N PHE A 115 -6.64 -0.90 -13.25
CA PHE A 115 -7.78 -0.02 -13.02
C PHE A 115 -8.50 0.38 -14.32
N LYS A 116 -7.74 0.77 -15.36
CA LYS A 116 -8.30 1.11 -16.68
C LYS A 116 -9.06 -0.07 -17.30
N LYS A 117 -8.52 -1.29 -17.21
CA LYS A 117 -9.13 -2.49 -17.80
C LYS A 117 -10.47 -2.85 -17.15
N ARG A 118 -10.70 -2.45 -15.89
CA ARG A 118 -11.92 -2.79 -15.14
C ARG A 118 -12.98 -1.71 -15.15
N ASP A 119 -12.74 -0.59 -15.84
CA ASP A 119 -13.57 0.63 -15.77
C ASP A 119 -13.76 1.12 -14.32
N ILE A 120 -12.86 0.70 -13.42
CA ILE A 120 -12.78 1.15 -12.03
C ILE A 120 -11.93 2.41 -12.08
N THR A 121 -12.54 3.51 -12.53
CA THR A 121 -11.96 4.83 -12.33
C THR A 121 -11.96 5.06 -10.82
N LEU A 122 -10.80 5.18 -10.18
CA LEU A 122 -10.71 5.58 -8.77
C LEU A 122 -11.37 6.96 -8.65
N PRO A 123 -12.63 7.09 -8.17
CA PRO A 123 -13.45 8.30 -8.34
C PRO A 123 -13.02 9.50 -7.47
N LEU A 124 -11.83 9.49 -6.87
CA LEU A 124 -11.39 10.54 -5.95
C LEU A 124 -10.00 11.12 -6.24
N MET A 125 -9.22 10.57 -7.19
CA MET A 125 -7.93 11.19 -7.56
C MET A 125 -8.09 12.36 -8.54
N GLN A 126 -9.27 12.55 -9.15
CA GLN A 126 -9.55 13.65 -10.08
C GLN A 126 -10.07 14.93 -9.39
N GLN A 127 -10.21 14.95 -8.06
CA GLN A 127 -10.70 16.13 -7.32
C GLN A 127 -9.63 16.90 -6.55
N VAL A 128 -8.34 16.53 -6.68
CA VAL A 128 -7.21 17.24 -6.03
C VAL A 128 -6.33 17.96 -7.05
N SER A 129 -6.89 18.28 -8.23
CA SER A 129 -6.32 19.26 -9.14
C SER A 129 -7.22 20.49 -9.14
N VAL A 130 -7.06 21.30 -8.09
CA VAL A 130 -7.44 22.72 -8.07
C VAL A 130 -6.21 23.49 -7.64
#